data_AF-W2XQ42-F1
#
_entry.id   AF-W2XQ42-F1
#
_cell.length_a   1.000
_cell.length_b   1.000
_cell.length_c   1.000
_cell.angle_alpha   90.00
_cell.angle_beta   90.00
_cell.angle_gamma   90.00
#
_symmetry.space_group_name_H-M   'P 1'
#
loop_
_entity.id
_entity.type
_entity.pdbx_description
1 polymer ?
#
loop_
_entity_poly.entity_id
_entity_poly.type
_entity_poly.pdbx_seq_one_letter_code
_entity_poly.pdbx_strand_id
1 'polypeptide(L)'
;TLVSKCYGIEVREEVLIHGLQQMDETPSLRDYCGKVAIVCAEASTIQLAFERPYGQATIILANYRLFEAHVKSHVKEQLGLHDSARVLILGEEVCPRHHASCRSAFCARWHSWKVTSVPVSWTLRADFWIYRRKTS
;
A
#
# COMPACT_ATOMS: atom_id res chain seq x y z
N THR A 1 -5.24 18.03 0.91
CA THR A 1 -5.93 17.04 0.08
C THR A 1 -7.02 16.40 0.93
N LEU A 2 -8.29 16.53 0.57
CA LEU A 2 -9.39 15.94 1.33
C LEU A 2 -9.41 14.43 1.07
N VAL A 3 -8.82 13.65 1.99
CA VAL A 3 -8.96 12.18 1.96
C VAL A 3 -10.39 11.84 2.36
N SER A 4 -11.12 11.18 1.47
CA SER A 4 -12.53 10.81 1.68
C SER A 4 -12.67 9.59 2.60
N LYS A 5 -11.89 8.54 2.33
CA LYS A 5 -11.84 7.27 3.07
C LYS A 5 -10.42 6.70 3.04
N CYS A 6 -10.07 5.96 4.08
CA CYS A 6 -8.86 5.14 4.20
C CYS A 6 -9.27 3.70 4.46
N TYR A 7 -8.67 2.77 3.71
CA TYR A 7 -8.93 1.35 3.88
C TYR A 7 -7.65 0.62 4.28
N GLY A 8 -7.71 -0.15 5.36
CA GLY A 8 -6.64 -1.01 5.85
C GLY A 8 -6.97 -2.49 5.65
N ILE A 9 -5.96 -3.29 5.39
CA ILE A 9 -6.03 -4.75 5.34
C ILE A 9 -4.95 -5.26 6.29
N GLU A 10 -5.35 -6.00 7.30
CA GLU A 10 -4.46 -6.58 8.30
C GLU A 10 -4.87 -8.03 8.51
N VAL A 11 -3.92 -8.96 8.53
CA VAL A 11 -4.22 -10.40 8.70
C VAL A 11 -4.32 -10.78 10.18
N ARG A 12 -3.66 -10.02 11.06
CA ARG A 12 -3.59 -10.26 12.49
C ARG A 12 -4.71 -9.51 13.21
N GLU A 13 -5.74 -10.24 13.60
CA GLU A 13 -6.92 -9.70 14.27
C GLU A 13 -6.54 -8.90 15.54
N GLU A 14 -5.57 -9.37 16.31
CA GLU A 14 -5.12 -8.69 17.52
C GLU A 14 -4.49 -7.32 17.22
N VAL A 15 -3.74 -7.20 16.13
CA VAL A 15 -3.13 -5.93 15.69
C VAL A 15 -4.22 -4.96 15.24
N LEU A 16 -5.21 -5.47 14.50
CA LEU A 16 -6.36 -4.69 14.06
C LEU A 16 -7.14 -4.14 15.28
N ILE A 17 -7.49 -5.00 16.24
CA ILE A 17 -8.25 -4.60 17.44
C ILE A 17 -7.50 -3.52 18.20
N HIS A 18 -6.20 -3.72 18.48
CA HIS A 18 -5.39 -2.73 19.18
C HIS A 18 -5.26 -1.42 18.40
N GLY A 19 -5.12 -1.48 17.08
CA GLY A 19 -5.07 -0.29 16.23
C GLY A 19 -6.37 0.51 16.27
N LEU A 20 -7.52 -0.16 16.23
CA LEU A 20 -8.83 0.50 16.37
C LEU A 20 -9.00 1.15 17.74
N GLN A 21 -8.61 0.46 18.83
CA GLN A 21 -8.64 1.01 20.19
C GLN A 21 -7.77 2.26 20.30
N GLN A 22 -6.53 2.20 19.79
CA GLN A 22 -5.62 3.35 19.83
C GLN A 22 -6.13 4.54 19.02
N MET A 23 -6.79 4.31 17.88
CA MET A 23 -7.40 5.39 17.10
C MET A 23 -8.56 6.05 17.85
N ASP A 24 -9.35 5.28 18.59
CA ASP A 24 -10.46 5.81 19.37
C ASP A 24 -9.99 6.59 20.61
N GLU A 25 -8.96 6.08 21.30
CA GLU A 25 -8.37 6.70 22.49
C GLU A 25 -7.55 7.95 22.19
N THR A 26 -6.97 8.05 20.98
CA THR A 26 -6.11 9.18 20.58
C THR A 26 -6.94 10.34 20.03
N PRO A 27 -7.02 11.51 20.71
CA PRO A 27 -7.90 12.61 20.30
C PRO A 27 -7.67 13.10 18.87
N SER A 28 -6.42 13.13 18.40
CA SER A 28 -6.07 13.56 17.05
C SER A 28 -6.45 12.57 15.95
N LEU A 29 -6.69 11.31 16.29
CA LEU A 29 -7.09 10.26 15.35
C LEU A 29 -8.61 10.03 15.37
N ARG A 30 -9.28 10.34 16.48
CA ARG A 30 -10.72 10.17 16.66
C ARG A 30 -11.55 10.84 15.57
N ASP A 31 -11.17 12.04 15.15
CA ASP A 31 -11.84 12.78 14.06
C ASP A 31 -11.76 12.07 12.70
N TYR A 32 -10.82 11.14 12.55
CA TYR A 32 -10.62 10.35 11.33
C TYR A 32 -11.27 8.97 11.41
N CYS A 33 -11.73 8.49 12.58
CA CYS A 33 -12.32 7.16 12.75
C CYS A 33 -13.47 6.90 11.77
N GLY A 34 -14.35 7.88 11.51
CA GLY A 34 -15.44 7.74 10.52
C GLY A 34 -14.99 7.56 9.07
N LYS A 35 -13.73 7.88 8.77
CA LYS A 35 -13.11 7.77 7.44
C LYS A 35 -12.26 6.52 7.29
N VAL A 36 -11.93 5.82 8.37
CA VAL A 36 -11.08 4.62 8.34
C VAL A 36 -11.95 3.38 8.39
N ALA A 37 -11.67 2.41 7.52
CA ALA A 37 -12.22 1.06 7.62
C ALA A 37 -11.07 0.06 7.48
N ILE A 38 -10.96 -0.87 8.42
CA ILE A 38 -9.91 -1.90 8.41
C ILE A 38 -10.59 -3.26 8.39
N VAL A 39 -10.13 -4.16 7.52
CA VAL A 39 -10.63 -5.53 7.45
C VAL A 39 -9.57 -6.51 7.93
N CYS A 40 -10.01 -7.55 8.63
CA CYS A 40 -9.17 -8.69 9.00
C CYS A 40 -9.11 -9.66 7.83
N ALA A 41 -8.07 -9.58 7.01
CA ALA A 41 -7.93 -10.42 5.82
C ALA A 41 -6.47 -10.52 5.38
N GLU A 42 -6.16 -11.62 4.70
CA GLU A 42 -4.87 -11.78 4.06
C GLU A 42 -4.83 -10.99 2.74
N ALA A 43 -3.76 -10.23 2.50
CA ALA A 43 -3.66 -9.40 1.29
C ALA A 43 -3.72 -10.21 -0.03
N SER A 44 -3.34 -11.49 0.01
CA SER A 44 -3.39 -12.42 -1.14
C SER A 44 -4.83 -12.80 -1.54
N THR A 45 -5.81 -12.68 -0.64
CA THR A 45 -7.21 -13.04 -0.93
C THR A 45 -8.00 -11.87 -1.53
N ILE A 46 -7.45 -10.65 -1.50
CA ILE A 46 -8.12 -9.44 -1.97
C ILE A 46 -7.62 -9.06 -3.36
N GLN A 47 -8.53 -8.81 -4.29
CA GLN A 47 -8.23 -8.31 -5.62
C GLN A 47 -8.08 -6.78 -5.61
N LEU A 48 -6.96 -6.28 -5.08
CA LEU A 48 -6.74 -4.83 -4.87
C LEU A 48 -6.99 -3.97 -6.12
N ALA A 49 -6.74 -4.50 -7.32
CA ALA A 49 -6.92 -3.73 -8.56
C ALA A 49 -8.40 -3.57 -8.97
N PHE A 50 -9.27 -4.50 -8.55
CA PHE A 50 -10.59 -4.68 -9.17
C PHE A 50 -11.74 -4.63 -8.16
N GLU A 51 -11.51 -5.12 -6.94
CA GLU A 51 -12.55 -5.21 -5.92
C GLU A 51 -12.79 -3.85 -5.25
N ARG A 52 -14.06 -3.51 -5.02
CA ARG A 52 -14.42 -2.30 -4.28
C ARG A 52 -14.28 -2.55 -2.77
N PRO A 53 -13.76 -1.58 -2.01
CA PRO A 53 -13.40 -0.21 -2.41
C PRO A 53 -11.95 -0.07 -2.92
N TYR A 54 -11.14 -1.12 -2.83
CA TYR A 54 -9.70 -1.10 -3.06
C TYR A 54 -9.31 -0.62 -4.45
N GLY A 55 -9.98 -1.09 -5.51
CA GLY A 55 -9.69 -0.69 -6.90
C GLY A 55 -9.92 0.81 -7.19
N GLN A 56 -10.56 1.54 -6.28
CA GLN A 56 -10.74 3.00 -6.36
C GLN A 56 -9.69 3.78 -5.57
N ALA A 57 -8.75 3.10 -4.88
CA ALA A 57 -7.69 3.75 -4.14
C ALA A 57 -6.83 4.61 -5.08
N THR A 58 -6.57 5.85 -4.66
CA THR A 58 -5.73 6.80 -5.41
C THR A 58 -4.31 6.86 -4.88
N ILE A 59 -4.11 6.47 -3.62
CA ILE A 59 -2.82 6.34 -2.94
C ILE A 59 -2.82 4.97 -2.26
N ILE A 60 -1.76 4.20 -2.47
CA ILE A 60 -1.58 2.89 -1.83
C ILE A 60 -0.26 2.91 -1.07
N LEU A 61 -0.33 2.58 0.22
CA LEU A 61 0.83 2.26 1.03
C LEU A 61 0.82 0.75 1.29
N ALA A 62 1.92 0.08 0.98
CA ALA A 62 2.05 -1.35 1.24
C ALA A 62 3.45 -1.68 1.75
N ASN A 63 3.55 -2.01 3.05
CA ASN A 63 4.78 -2.49 3.65
C ASN A 63 4.82 -4.02 3.64
N TYR A 64 4.99 -4.61 2.45
CA TYR A 64 5.02 -6.07 2.29
C TYR A 64 6.42 -6.68 2.39
N ARG A 65 7.41 -5.97 2.94
CA ARG A 65 8.83 -6.41 2.97
C ARG A 65 9.02 -7.79 3.59
N LEU A 66 8.25 -8.10 4.64
CA LEU A 66 8.34 -9.37 5.36
C LEU A 66 7.23 -10.37 4.99
N PHE A 67 6.44 -10.09 3.96
CA PHE A 67 5.39 -10.99 3.53
C PHE A 67 5.98 -12.24 2.88
N GLU A 68 5.22 -13.32 2.88
CA GLU A 68 5.58 -14.53 2.15
C GLU A 68 5.67 -14.29 0.64
N ALA A 69 6.48 -15.08 -0.05
CA ALA A 69 6.76 -14.90 -1.47
C ALA A 69 5.50 -14.90 -2.36
N HIS A 70 4.52 -15.75 -2.02
CA HIS A 70 3.27 -15.85 -2.77
C HIS A 70 2.41 -14.58 -2.60
N VAL A 71 2.29 -14.06 -1.36
CA VAL A 71 1.58 -12.80 -1.07
C VAL A 71 2.28 -11.62 -1.76
N LYS A 72 3.62 -11.56 -1.70
CA LYS A 72 4.40 -10.53 -2.42
C LYS A 72 4.12 -10.55 -3.92
N SER A 73 4.06 -11.74 -4.52
CA SER A 73 3.82 -11.90 -5.95
C SER A 73 2.43 -11.40 -6.33
N HIS A 74 1.41 -11.80 -5.57
CA HIS A 74 0.03 -11.32 -5.75
C HIS A 74 -0.06 -9.81 -5.63
N VAL A 75 0.47 -9.22 -4.55
CA VAL A 75 0.44 -7.76 -4.35
C VAL A 75 1.13 -7.03 -5.51
N LYS A 76 2.30 -7.49 -5.95
CA LYS A 76 3.03 -6.88 -7.09
C LYS A 76 2.21 -6.95 -8.39
N GLU A 77 1.54 -8.06 -8.65
CA GLU A 77 0.63 -8.20 -9.80
C GLU A 77 -0.54 -7.21 -9.71
N GLN A 78 -1.24 -7.18 -8.58
CA GLN A 78 -2.38 -6.28 -8.38
C GLN A 78 -1.98 -4.80 -8.49
N LEU A 79 -0.84 -4.40 -7.91
CA LEU A 79 -0.30 -3.05 -8.08
C LEU A 79 0.03 -2.75 -9.55
N GLY A 80 0.50 -3.74 -10.28
CA GLY A 80 0.75 -3.67 -11.71
C GLY A 80 -0.52 -3.41 -12.50
N LEU A 81 -1.69 -3.90 -12.06
CA LEU A 81 -2.98 -3.78 -12.74
C LEU A 81 -3.84 -2.61 -12.24
N HIS A 82 -3.50 -1.99 -11.12
CA HIS A 82 -4.36 -1.03 -10.45
C HIS A 82 -4.57 0.27 -11.25
N ASP A 83 -5.82 0.59 -11.60
CA ASP A 83 -6.12 1.68 -12.54
C ASP A 83 -6.42 3.04 -11.91
N SER A 84 -6.95 3.08 -10.69
CA SER A 84 -7.25 4.37 -10.03
C SER A 84 -6.05 4.99 -9.30
N ALA A 85 -5.08 4.16 -8.91
CA ALA A 85 -3.95 4.57 -8.10
C ALA A 85 -3.04 5.51 -8.90
N ARG A 86 -2.59 6.57 -8.23
CA ARG A 86 -1.70 7.61 -8.79
C ARG A 86 -0.35 7.64 -8.08
N VAL A 87 -0.32 7.19 -6.83
CA VAL A 87 0.90 7.12 -6.00
C VAL A 87 0.94 5.78 -5.29
N LEU A 88 2.09 5.11 -5.35
CA LEU A 88 2.40 3.94 -4.54
C LEU A 88 3.55 4.27 -3.58
N ILE A 89 3.45 3.83 -2.34
CA ILE A 89 4.48 3.95 -1.31
C ILE A 89 4.76 2.55 -0.78
N LEU A 90 5.86 1.95 -1.20
CA LEU A 90 6.10 0.52 -1.04
C LEU A 90 7.31 0.27 -0.14
N GLY A 91 7.20 -0.69 0.77
CA GLY A 91 8.30 -1.08 1.68
C GLY A 91 9.40 -1.91 1.02
N GLU A 92 9.25 -2.26 -0.26
CA GLU A 92 10.22 -3.00 -1.07
C GLU A 92 10.09 -2.58 -2.54
N GLU A 93 11.20 -2.59 -3.28
CA GLU A 93 11.21 -2.36 -4.72
C GLU A 93 10.41 -3.44 -5.48
N VAL A 94 9.61 -3.02 -6.47
CA VAL A 94 8.83 -3.97 -7.29
C VAL A 94 9.67 -4.57 -8.41
N CYS A 95 10.46 -3.74 -9.10
CA CYS A 95 11.27 -4.16 -10.22
C CYS A 95 12.67 -3.54 -10.13
N PRO A 96 13.73 -4.33 -9.85
CA PRO A 96 15.11 -3.84 -9.80
C PRO A 96 15.61 -3.28 -11.15
N ARG A 97 14.97 -3.68 -12.26
CA ARG A 97 15.28 -3.20 -13.61
C ARG A 97 14.25 -2.19 -14.10
N HIS A 98 13.77 -1.31 -13.22
CA HIS A 98 12.79 -0.29 -13.58
C HIS A 98 13.38 0.76 -14.55
N HIS A 99 13.50 0.37 -15.82
CA HIS A 99 14.04 1.15 -16.93
C HIS A 99 13.11 1.05 -18.15
N ALA A 100 13.38 1.87 -19.16
CA ALA A 100 12.55 1.97 -20.37
C ALA A 100 12.33 0.65 -21.13
N SER A 101 13.21 -0.34 -20.97
CA SER A 101 13.11 -1.65 -21.65
C SER A 101 12.32 -2.72 -20.87
N CYS A 102 11.88 -2.44 -19.64
CA CYS A 102 11.13 -3.41 -18.85
C CYS A 102 9.69 -3.54 -19.36
N ARG A 103 9.29 -4.77 -19.71
CA ARG A 103 7.96 -5.08 -20.26
C ARG A 103 6.93 -5.52 -19.22
N SER A 104 7.22 -5.41 -17.93
CA SER A 104 6.25 -5.77 -16.90
C SER A 104 5.07 -4.81 -16.91
N ALA A 105 3.87 -5.31 -16.62
CA ALA A 105 2.66 -4.49 -16.50
C ALA A 105 2.86 -3.34 -15.48
N PHE A 106 3.61 -3.60 -14.41
CA PHE A 106 3.98 -2.59 -13.44
C PHE A 106 4.83 -1.47 -14.06
N CYS A 107 5.94 -1.80 -14.72
CA CYS A 107 6.82 -0.80 -15.32
C CYS A 107 6.17 -0.04 -16.47
N ALA A 108 5.19 -0.64 -17.16
CA ALA A 108 4.39 0.06 -18.17
C ALA A 108 3.55 1.20 -17.56
N ARG A 109 3.06 1.02 -16.33
CA ARG A 109 2.10 1.93 -15.66
C ARG A 109 2.74 2.92 -14.69
N TRP A 110 3.86 2.54 -14.08
CA TRP A 110 4.47 3.28 -12.98
C TRP A 110 5.84 3.85 -13.34
N HIS A 111 6.16 5.03 -12.81
CA HIS A 111 7.47 5.66 -12.82
C HIS A 111 8.03 5.67 -11.40
N SER A 112 9.21 5.08 -11.20
CA SER A 112 9.97 5.21 -9.95
C SER A 112 10.36 6.67 -9.74
N TRP A 113 9.76 7.31 -8.73
CA TRP A 113 9.93 8.75 -8.52
C TRP A 113 11.06 9.04 -7.55
N LYS A 114 11.06 8.40 -6.37
CA LYS A 114 12.13 8.53 -5.38
C LYS A 114 12.13 7.37 -4.38
N VAL A 115 13.25 7.23 -3.69
CA VAL A 115 13.37 6.41 -2.50
C VAL A 115 13.50 7.34 -1.29
N THR A 116 12.72 7.08 -0.25
CA THR A 116 12.76 7.85 1.00
C THR A 116 13.06 6.89 2.15
N SER A 117 14.09 7.21 2.91
CA SER A 117 14.43 6.51 4.14
C SER A 117 13.60 7.07 5.29
N VAL A 118 12.89 6.23 6.06
CA VAL A 118 12.03 6.64 7.18
C VAL A 118 12.40 5.90 8.48
N PRO A 119 12.25 6.52 9.66
CA PRO A 119 12.37 5.81 10.93
C PRO A 119 11.35 4.66 11.01
N VAL A 120 11.77 3.52 11.57
CA VAL A 120 10.92 2.34 11.80
C VAL A 120 11.25 1.72 13.16
N SER A 121 10.39 0.82 13.66
CA SER A 121 10.57 0.24 15.00
C SER A 121 11.61 -0.89 15.08
N TRP A 122 12.01 -1.49 13.95
CA TRP A 122 12.90 -2.66 13.91
C TRP A 122 14.32 -2.38 13.40
N THR A 123 14.62 -1.15 12.99
CA THR A 123 15.97 -0.68 12.62
C THR A 123 15.99 0.85 12.66
N LEU A 124 17.17 1.48 12.53
CA LEU A 124 17.29 2.94 12.55
C LEU A 124 16.43 3.60 11.47
N ARG A 125 16.51 3.10 10.23
CA ARG A 125 15.70 3.58 9.10
C ARG A 125 15.45 2.46 8.10
N ALA A 126 14.32 2.51 7.41
CA ALA A 126 14.01 1.65 6.27
C ALA A 126 13.65 2.48 5.05
N ASP A 127 14.06 2.01 3.88
CA ASP A 127 13.72 2.63 2.61
C ASP A 127 12.31 2.27 2.17
N PHE A 128 11.59 3.29 1.70
CA PHE A 128 10.32 3.17 0.99
C PHE A 128 10.46 3.73 -0.41
N TRP A 129 10.03 2.93 -1.39
CA TRP A 129 10.04 3.28 -2.80
C TRP A 129 8.72 3.95 -3.15
N ILE A 130 8.81 5.14 -3.72
CA ILE A 130 7.65 5.92 -4.11
C ILE A 130 7.55 5.94 -5.63
N TYR A 131 6.42 5.44 -6.13
CA TYR A 131 6.11 5.41 -7.56
C TYR A 131 4.97 6.38 -7.86
N ARG A 132 5.04 7.03 -9.01
CA ARG A 132 3.95 7.83 -9.56
C ARG A 132 3.42 7.18 -10.81
N ARG A 133 2.11 7.28 -11.04
CA ARG A 133 1.52 6.83 -12.30
C ARG A 133 2.11 7.64 -13.45
N LYS A 134 2.48 6.96 -14.54
CA LYS A 134 2.86 7.63 -15.78
C LYS A 134 1.62 8.34 -16.31
N THR A 135 1.75 9.64 -16.60
CA THR A 135 0.74 10.37 -17.35
C THR A 135 0.87 9.99 -18.81
N SER A 136 -0.24 9.56 -19.42
CA SER A 136 -0.37 9.41 -20.86
C SER A 136 -0.12 10.73 -21.58
#